data_AF-A0A9R1JJC5-F1
#
_entry.id   AF-A0A9R1JJC5-F1
#
_cell.length_a   1.000
_cell.length_b   1.000
_cell.length_c   1.000
_cell.angle_alpha   90.00
_cell.angle_beta   90.00
_cell.angle_gamma   90.00
#
_symmetry.space_group_name_H-M   'P 1'
#
loop_
_entity.id
_entity.type
_entity.pdbx_description
1 polymer ?
#
loop_
_entity_poly.entity_id
_entity_poly.type
_entity_poly.pdbx_seq_one_letter_code
_entity_poly.pdbx_strand_id
1 'polypeptide(L)'
;MASSGSMMRPPCAKQEDMPHKWKDASLDKVKEKDVKIPPCWCGDVCKVKESIDRKKSWTEGRRYFVCPNYAYDRTLPTNAYDLPPVC
;
A
#
# COMPACT_ATOMS: atom_id res chain seq x y z
N MET A 1 -29.43 3.89 -22.28
CA MET A 1 -28.48 2.77 -22.04
C MET A 1 -27.43 3.27 -21.07
N ALA A 2 -27.44 2.78 -19.82
CA ALA A 2 -26.41 3.10 -18.84
C ALA A 2 -25.18 2.26 -19.18
N SER A 3 -24.10 2.94 -19.58
CA SER A 3 -22.82 2.29 -19.86
C SER A 3 -22.33 1.63 -18.58
N SER A 4 -22.24 0.30 -18.58
CA SER A 4 -21.62 -0.48 -17.51
C SER A 4 -20.14 -0.11 -17.49
N GLY A 5 -19.79 0.89 -16.67
CA GLY A 5 -18.40 1.27 -16.44
C GLY A 5 -17.64 0.03 -15.99
N SER A 6 -16.76 -0.45 -16.87
CA SER A 6 -15.77 -1.48 -16.53
C SER A 6 -15.16 -1.09 -15.19
N MET A 7 -15.33 -1.92 -14.15
CA MET A 7 -14.57 -1.80 -12.91
C MET A 7 -13.12 -2.25 -13.18
N MET A 8 -12.46 -1.65 -14.17
CA MET A 8 -11.04 -1.81 -14.39
C MET A 8 -10.37 -1.22 -13.16
N ARG A 9 -9.88 -2.13 -12.31
CA ARG A 9 -9.12 -1.77 -11.11
C ARG A 9 -8.03 -0.78 -11.54
N PRO A 10 -7.85 0.34 -10.82
CA PRO A 10 -6.82 1.30 -11.17
C PRO A 10 -5.46 0.60 -11.23
N PRO A 11 -4.61 0.93 -12.22
CA PRO A 11 -3.28 0.35 -12.31
C PRO A 11 -2.49 0.70 -11.06
N CYS A 12 -1.69 -0.25 -10.56
CA CYS A 12 -0.71 0.07 -9.53
C CYS A 12 0.28 1.12 -10.03
N ALA A 13 0.85 1.90 -9.11
CA ALA A 13 1.89 2.87 -9.44
C ALA A 13 3.07 2.19 -10.15
N LYS A 14 3.74 2.91 -11.06
CA LYS A 14 4.97 2.44 -11.68
C LYS A 14 6.04 2.19 -10.61
N GLN A 15 6.92 1.23 -10.84
CA GLN A 15 7.97 0.88 -9.88
C GLN A 15 8.88 2.07 -9.50
N GLU A 16 9.15 2.97 -10.45
CA GLU A 16 9.91 4.21 -10.24
C GLU A 16 9.23 5.14 -9.22
N ASP A 17 7.90 5.15 -9.21
CA ASP A 17 7.10 5.99 -8.32
C ASP A 17 6.85 5.32 -6.96
N MET A 18 7.16 4.03 -6.80
CA MET A 18 6.92 3.30 -5.55
C MET A 18 8.00 3.62 -4.51
N PRO A 19 7.68 4.28 -3.39
CA PRO A 19 8.60 4.45 -2.27
C PRO A 19 9.11 3.12 -1.72
N HIS A 20 10.34 3.12 -1.22
CA HIS A 20 10.90 1.95 -0.51
C HIS A 20 10.80 2.08 1.01
N LYS A 21 10.52 3.29 1.51
CA LYS A 21 10.40 3.55 2.94
C LYS A 21 9.01 4.08 3.27
N TRP A 22 8.41 3.46 4.26
CA TRP A 22 7.03 3.66 4.64
C TRP A 22 6.92 3.83 6.15
N LYS A 23 5.89 4.55 6.58
CA LYS A 23 5.35 4.45 7.93
C LYS A 23 3.86 4.10 7.87
N ASP A 24 3.37 3.47 8.93
CA ASP A 24 1.94 3.25 9.11
C ASP A 24 1.20 4.58 9.13
N ALA A 25 0.08 4.60 8.40
CA ALA A 25 -0.82 5.72 8.35
C ALA A 25 -2.26 5.23 8.46
N SER A 26 -3.18 6.16 8.66
CA SER A 26 -4.62 5.87 8.64
C SER A 26 -5.35 6.97 7.89
N LEU A 27 -6.57 6.65 7.44
CA LEU A 27 -7.48 7.66 6.92
C LEU A 27 -8.03 8.49 8.07
N ASP A 28 -8.18 9.79 7.84
CA ASP A 28 -8.86 10.67 8.78
C ASP A 28 -10.34 10.28 8.84
N LYS A 29 -10.81 9.88 10.02
CA LYS A 29 -12.17 9.37 10.22
C LYS A 29 -13.26 10.41 9.96
N VAL A 30 -12.92 11.70 9.92
CA VAL A 30 -13.87 12.80 9.71
C VAL A 30 -13.84 13.27 8.26
N LYS A 31 -12.65 13.53 7.72
CA LYS A 31 -12.41 14.09 6.38
C LYS A 31 -12.46 13.02 5.29
N GLU A 32 -12.12 11.77 5.60
CA GLU A 32 -12.00 10.66 4.64
C GLU A 32 -12.96 9.51 4.95
N LYS A 33 -14.05 9.80 5.68
CA LYS A 33 -15.03 8.80 6.12
C LYS A 33 -15.64 7.98 4.99
N ASP A 34 -15.78 8.56 3.80
CA ASP A 34 -16.39 7.94 2.62
C ASP A 34 -15.36 7.22 1.73
N VAL A 35 -14.06 7.37 2.03
CA VAL A 35 -12.97 6.73 1.28
C VAL A 35 -12.87 5.27 1.71
N LYS A 36 -13.28 4.37 0.83
CA LYS A 36 -13.12 2.93 1.03
C LYS A 36 -11.71 2.50 0.63
N ILE A 37 -11.05 1.76 1.52
CA ILE A 37 -9.78 1.12 1.23
C ILE A 37 -10.04 0.00 0.22
N PRO A 38 -9.40 0.01 -0.97
CA PRO A 38 -9.66 -0.99 -1.98
C PRO A 38 -9.05 -2.36 -1.61
N PRO A 39 -9.63 -3.47 -2.10
CA PRO A 39 -8.97 -4.77 -2.06
C PRO A 39 -7.74 -4.75 -2.99
N CYS A 40 -6.67 -5.40 -2.54
CA CYS A 40 -5.46 -5.62 -3.30
C CYS A 40 -5.65 -6.73 -4.33
N TRP A 41 -4.70 -6.86 -5.26
CA TRP A 41 -4.64 -7.96 -6.22
C TRP A 41 -4.45 -9.33 -5.55
N CYS A 42 -3.86 -9.38 -4.35
CA CYS A 42 -3.75 -10.63 -3.57
C CYS A 42 -5.05 -11.05 -2.88
N GLY A 43 -6.12 -10.26 -2.95
CA GLY A 43 -7.42 -10.54 -2.32
C GLY A 43 -7.62 -9.89 -0.95
N ASP A 44 -6.54 -9.54 -0.25
CA ASP A 44 -6.59 -8.84 1.04
C ASP A 44 -6.91 -7.34 0.89
N VAL A 45 -7.35 -6.69 1.97
CA VAL A 45 -7.54 -5.23 2.00
C VAL A 45 -6.18 -4.52 2.06
N CYS A 46 -6.00 -3.48 1.25
CA CYS A 46 -4.77 -2.69 1.29
C CYS A 46 -4.54 -2.04 2.67
N LYS A 47 -3.29 -1.74 3.00
CA LYS A 47 -2.91 -0.90 4.15
C LYS A 47 -2.77 0.54 3.69
N VAL A 48 -2.98 1.49 4.60
CA VAL A 48 -2.67 2.91 4.35
C VAL A 48 -1.26 3.18 4.84
N LYS A 49 -0.40 3.66 3.96
CA LYS A 49 1.01 3.96 4.27
C LYS A 49 1.37 5.35 3.79
N GLU A 50 2.22 6.03 4.56
CA GLU A 50 2.79 7.31 4.16
C GLU A 50 4.25 7.10 3.73
N SER A 51 4.63 7.70 2.61
CA SER A 51 6.01 7.70 2.14
C SER A 51 6.88 8.56 3.06
N ILE A 52 7.97 7.96 3.54
CA ILE A 52 9.05 8.66 4.25
C ILE A 52 10.37 8.54 3.47
N ASP A 53 10.27 8.21 2.19
CA ASP A 53 11.43 7.97 1.33
C ASP A 53 12.01 9.30 0.84
N ARG A 54 12.94 9.87 1.63
CA ARG A 54 13.66 11.11 1.29
C ARG A 54 14.41 11.05 -0.04
N LYS A 55 14.74 9.87 -0.55
CA LYS A 55 15.36 9.74 -1.89
C LYS A 55 14.36 10.04 -3.00
N LYS A 56 13.07 9.88 -2.74
CA LYS A 56 11.95 10.20 -3.62
C LYS A 56 11.13 11.34 -3.02
N SER A 57 11.77 12.51 -2.86
CA SER A 57 11.19 13.68 -2.17
C SER A 57 9.83 14.12 -2.74
N TRP A 58 9.56 13.89 -4.04
CA TRP A 58 8.25 14.16 -4.66
C TRP A 58 7.12 13.26 -4.15
N THR A 59 7.46 12.14 -3.51
CA THR A 59 6.51 11.21 -2.88
C THR A 59 6.41 11.40 -1.37
N GLU A 60 7.37 12.07 -0.73
CA GLU A 60 7.45 12.22 0.72
C GLU A 60 6.18 12.89 1.28
N GLY A 61 5.62 12.33 2.35
CA GLY A 61 4.38 12.81 2.97
C GLY A 61 3.09 12.40 2.25
N ARG A 62 3.16 11.82 1.04
CA ARG A 62 1.96 11.29 0.36
C ARG A 62 1.52 9.96 0.96
N ARG A 63 0.21 9.77 1.05
CA ARG A 63 -0.42 8.53 1.54
C ARG A 63 -0.89 7.66 0.38
N TYR A 64 -0.71 6.35 0.51
CA TYR A 64 -1.01 5.35 -0.52
C TYR A 64 -1.72 4.14 0.08
N PHE A 65 -2.53 3.47 -0.75
CA PHE A 65 -3.02 2.13 -0.47
C PHE A 65 -2.00 1.11 -0.96
N VAL A 66 -1.41 0.36 -0.04
CA VAL A 66 -0.30 -0.56 -0.31
C VAL A 66 -0.74 -2.00 0.00
N CYS A 67 -0.31 -2.96 -0.82
CA CYS A 67 -0.54 -4.38 -0.58
C CYS A 67 -0.04 -4.76 0.83
N PRO A 68 -0.81 -5.53 1.63
CA PRO A 68 -0.32 -5.99 2.93
C PRO A 68 0.93 -6.87 2.84
N ASN A 69 1.14 -7.51 1.68
CA ASN A 69 2.30 -8.35 1.36
C ASN A 69 3.41 -7.59 0.60
N TYR A 70 3.40 -6.26 0.62
CA TYR A 70 4.38 -5.47 -0.12
C TYR A 70 5.81 -5.73 0.40
N ALA A 71 6.75 -5.93 -0.53
CA ALA A 71 8.09 -6.44 -0.21
C ALA A 71 8.86 -5.57 0.79
N TYR A 72 8.65 -4.25 0.77
CA TYR A 72 9.29 -3.29 1.67
C TYR A 72 8.46 -2.95 2.92
N ASP A 73 7.29 -3.57 3.08
CA ASP A 73 6.40 -3.43 4.24
C ASP A 73 6.25 -4.76 5.01
N ARG A 74 7.26 -5.62 4.93
CA ARG A 74 7.27 -6.86 5.70
C ARG A 74 7.50 -6.52 7.17
N THR A 75 6.64 -7.06 8.03
CA THR A 75 6.91 -7.11 9.45
C THR A 75 8.25 -7.78 9.65
N LEU A 76 9.13 -7.16 10.44
CA LEU A 76 10.37 -7.81 10.83
C LEU A 76 10.00 -9.14 11.52
N PRO A 77 10.67 -10.24 11.16
CA PRO A 77 10.51 -11.52 11.86
C PRO A 77 10.65 -11.26 13.36
N THR A 78 9.63 -11.58 14.14
CA THR A 78 9.71 -11.46 15.60
C THR A 78 10.31 -12.73 16.18
N ASN A 79 10.17 -13.85 15.47
CA ASN A 79 10.79 -15.13 15.77
C ASN A 79 11.72 -15.58 14.63
N ALA A 80 12.77 -16.33 14.99
CA ALA A 80 13.70 -16.90 14.01
C ALA A 80 13.02 -17.88 13.03
N TYR A 81 11.87 -18.43 13.43
CA TYR A 81 11.05 -19.35 12.63
C TYR A 81 10.12 -18.65 11.63
N ASP A 82 9.98 -17.31 11.70
CA ASP A 82 9.18 -16.54 10.73
C ASP A 82 9.94 -16.30 9.41
N LEU A 83 11.23 -16.63 9.36
CA LEU A 83 12.04 -16.60 8.15
C LEU A 83 11.90 -17.94 7.41
N PRO A 84 11.68 -17.93 6.08
CA PRO A 84 11.74 -19.16 5.31
C PRO A 84 13.14 -19.78 5.47
N PRO A 85 13.25 -21.12 5.55
CA PRO A 85 14.54 -21.78 5.65
C PRO A 85 15.41 -21.38 4.44
N VAL A 86 16.57 -20.80 4.73
CA VAL A 86 17.60 -20.54 3.73
C VAL A 86 18.18 -21.87 3.28
N CYS A 87 18.01 -22.21 2.01
CA CYS A 87 18.73 -23.30 1.34
C CYS A 87 20.20 -22.93 1.12
#